data_AF-A0A3S8YJ79-F1
#
_entry.id   AF-A0A3S8YJ79-F1
#
_cell.length_a   1.000
_cell.length_b   1.000
_cell.length_c   1.000
_cell.angle_alpha   90.00
_cell.angle_beta   90.00
_cell.angle_gamma   90.00
#
_symmetry.space_group_name_H-M   'P 1'
#
loop_
_entity.id
_entity.type
_entity.pdbx_description
1 polymer ?
#
loop_
_entity_poly.entity_id
_entity_poly.type
_entity_poly.pdbx_seq_one_letter_code
_entity_poly.pdbx_strand_id
1 'polypeptide(L)' 'MPAPEITEAECRRCGTLIAGLDGRYACGVCGWVNDHSEGHRRLPRADEDPDRPAAGRRRPRRTPGA' A
#
# COMPACT_ATOMS: atom_id res chain seq x y z
N MET A 1 10.75 5.72 14.60
CA MET A 1 10.84 5.57 13.12
C MET A 1 11.35 6.89 12.55
N PRO A 2 12.19 6.89 11.50
CA PRO A 2 12.65 8.13 10.88
C PRO A 2 11.48 8.92 10.26
N ALA A 3 11.60 10.24 10.22
CA ALA A 3 10.62 11.10 9.57
C ALA A 3 10.46 10.74 8.08
N PRO A 4 9.24 10.79 7.51
CA PRO A 4 9.00 10.63 6.07
C PRO A 4 9.83 11.59 5.22
N GLU A 5 10.33 11.11 4.09
CA GLU A 5 11.01 11.95 3.10
C GLU A 5 10.02 12.42 2.03
N ILE A 6 10.13 13.69 1.61
CA ILE A 6 9.42 14.20 0.44
C ILE A 6 10.24 13.81 -0.80
N THR A 7 9.58 13.14 -1.74
CA THR A 7 10.15 12.64 -2.99
C THR A 7 9.31 13.12 -4.16
N GLU A 8 9.89 13.22 -5.36
CA GLU A 8 9.22 13.71 -6.56
C GLU A 8 9.31 12.70 -7.71
N ALA A 9 8.25 12.59 -8.51
CA ALA A 9 8.22 11.75 -9.71
C ALA A 9 7.18 12.25 -10.73
N GLU A 10 7.28 11.80 -11.98
CA GLU A 10 6.24 12.04 -12.99
C GLU A 10 5.05 11.07 -12.81
N CYS A 11 3.84 11.59 -12.96
CA CYS A 11 2.63 10.78 -12.99
C CYS A 11 2.65 9.86 -14.21
N ARG A 12 2.58 8.54 -13.99
CA ARG A 12 2.60 7.55 -15.07
C ARG A 12 1.36 7.55 -15.97
N ARG A 13 0.33 8.32 -15.60
CA ARG A 13 -0.90 8.46 -16.39
C ARG A 13 -0.93 9.75 -17.22
N CYS A 14 -0.59 10.90 -16.64
CA CYS A 14 -0.73 12.20 -17.30
C CYS A 14 0.56 13.02 -17.39
N GLY A 15 1.70 12.48 -16.92
CA GLY A 15 3.02 13.12 -17.00
C GLY A 15 3.25 14.28 -16.02
N THR A 16 2.25 14.68 -15.22
CA THR A 16 2.40 15.76 -14.25
C THR A 16 3.46 15.41 -13.18
N LEU A 17 4.39 16.33 -12.90
CA LEU A 17 5.31 16.21 -11.78
C LEU A 17 4.54 16.27 -10.45
N ILE A 18 4.74 15.27 -9.60
CA ILE A 18 4.03 15.12 -8.34
C ILE A 18 5.01 14.83 -7.19
N ALA A 19 4.77 15.49 -6.06
CA ALA A 19 5.44 15.17 -4.80
C ALA A 19 4.70 14.04 -4.07
N GLY A 20 5.44 13.22 -3.34
CA GLY A 20 4.95 12.08 -2.57
C GLY A 20 5.80 11.83 -1.33
N LEU A 21 5.32 10.96 -0.45
CA LEU A 21 6.03 10.58 0.78
C LEU A 21 6.67 9.21 0.61
N ASP A 22 7.98 9.11 0.78
CA ASP A 22 8.73 7.86 0.70
C ASP A 22 8.40 7.05 -0.59
N GLY A 23 8.32 7.70 -1.75
CA GLY A 23 7.97 7.06 -3.02
C GLY A 23 6.49 6.66 -3.18
N ARG A 24 5.59 7.19 -2.33
CA ARG A 24 4.14 7.00 -2.45
C ARG A 24 3.52 8.24 -3.10
N TYR A 25 2.91 8.04 -4.26
CA TYR A 25 2.47 9.11 -5.13
C TYR A 25 0.97 9.05 -5.37
N ALA A 26 0.31 10.20 -5.23
CA ALA A 26 -1.08 10.39 -5.60
C ALA A 26 -1.20 11.65 -6.48
N CYS A 27 -1.66 11.49 -7.70
CA CYS A 27 -1.80 12.58 -8.65
C CYS A 27 -3.10 13.35 -8.40
N GLY A 28 -3.00 14.57 -7.90
CA GLY A 28 -4.14 15.47 -7.71
C GLY A 28 -4.82 15.93 -9.00
N VAL A 29 -4.21 15.70 -10.17
CA VAL A 29 -4.76 16.11 -11.48
C VAL A 29 -5.64 15.03 -12.10
N CYS A 30 -5.16 13.79 -12.18
CA CYS A 30 -5.85 12.70 -12.89
C CYS A 30 -6.29 11.53 -12.00
N GLY A 31 -6.05 11.63 -10.68
CA GLY A 31 -6.45 10.64 -9.69
C GLY A 31 -5.64 9.34 -9.71
N TRP A 32 -4.56 9.26 -10.49
CA TRP A 32 -3.67 8.10 -10.48
C TRP A 32 -2.93 7.98 -9.14
N VAL A 33 -2.80 6.75 -8.65
CA VAL A 33 -2.01 6.40 -7.46
C VAL A 33 -1.12 5.22 -7.85
N ASN A 34 0.14 5.20 -7.40
CA ASN A 34 1.01 4.04 -7.63
C ASN A 34 0.60 2.83 -6.78
N ASP A 35 1.06 1.63 -7.16
CA ASP A 35 0.81 0.47 -6.31
C ASP A 35 1.50 0.64 -4.95
N HIS A 36 0.81 0.22 -3.90
CA HIS A 36 1.28 0.36 -2.52
C HIS A 36 2.64 -0.33 -2.26
N SER A 37 3.01 -1.37 -3.01
CA SER A 37 4.29 -2.05 -2.89
C SER A 37 5.48 -1.25 -3.45
N GLU A 38 5.21 -0.21 -4.23
CA GLU A 38 6.25 0.58 -4.90
C GLU A 38 6.87 1.67 -4.03
N GLY A 39 6.34 1.91 -2.82
CA GLY A 39 6.93 2.86 -1.89
C GLY A 39 8.32 2.42 -1.43
N HIS A 40 9.20 3.38 -1.15
CA HIS A 40 10.58 3.12 -0.71
C HIS A 40 10.65 2.47 0.68
N ARG A 41 9.60 2.67 1.50
CA ARG A 41 9.47 2.00 2.80
C ARG A 41 8.77 0.67 2.66
N ARG A 42 9.35 -0.33 3.32
CA ARG A 42 8.75 -1.66 3.52
C ARG A 42 7.31 -1.52 4.02
N LEU A 43 6.42 -2.36 3.48
CA LEU A 43 5.06 -2.46 3.97
C LEU A 43 5.04 -3.12 5.37
N PRO A 44 4.16 -2.66 6.28
CA PRO A 44 3.91 -3.37 7.53
C PRO A 44 3.50 -4.82 7.27
N ARG A 45 4.01 -5.73 8.09
CA ARG A 45 3.58 -7.12 8.13
C ARG A 45 2.28 -7.24 8.91
N ALA A 46 1.58 -8.36 8.72
CA ALA A 46 0.34 -8.63 9.43
C ALA A 46 0.55 -8.66 10.96
N ASP A 47 1.67 -9.17 11.47
CA ASP A 47 1.96 -9.21 12.92
C ASP A 47 2.23 -7.83 13.54
N GLU A 48 2.47 -6.81 12.71
CA GLU A 48 2.63 -5.42 13.14
C GLU A 48 1.31 -4.63 13.12
N ASP A 49 0.24 -5.21 12.59
CA ASP A 49 -1.07 -4.57 12.52
C ASP A 49 -1.79 -4.68 13.88
N PRO A 50 -2.07 -3.55 14.57
CA PRO A 50 -2.73 -3.54 15.87
C PRO A 50 -4.19 -4.04 15.81
N ASP A 51 -4.82 -3.94 14.65
CA ASP A 51 -6.18 -4.40 14.40
C ASP A 51 -6.22 -5.81 13.83
N ARG A 52 -5.05 -6.49 13.72
CA ARG A 52 -5.00 -7.86 13.21
C ARG A 52 -5.89 -8.76 14.08
N PRO A 53 -6.84 -9.49 13.48
CA PRO A 53 -7.62 -10.47 14.22
C PRO A 53 -6.68 -11.53 14.79
N ALA A 54 -6.87 -11.85 16.08
CA ALA A 54 -6.22 -13.01 16.70
C ALA A 54 -6.46 -14.24 15.83
N ALA A 55 -5.50 -15.17 15.79
CA ALA A 55 -5.57 -16.39 15.00
C ALA A 55 -6.74 -17.30 15.47
N GLY A 56 -7.97 -16.92 15.16
CA GLY A 56 -9.17 -17.70 15.34
C GLY A 56 -9.13 -18.84 14.35
N ARG A 57 -9.34 -20.06 14.87
CA ARG A 57 -9.37 -21.34 14.15
C ARG A 57 -9.75 -21.18 12.68
N ARG A 58 -8.85 -21.61 11.78
CA ARG A 58 -9.11 -21.79 10.35
C ARG A 58 -10.52 -22.35 10.19
N ARG A 59 -11.43 -21.57 9.60
CA ARG A 59 -12.74 -22.09 9.20
C ARG A 59 -12.46 -23.24 8.22
N PRO A 60 -12.88 -24.48 8.50
CA PRO A 60 -12.61 -25.59 7.61
C PRO A 60 -13.18 -25.26 6.23
N ARG A 61 -12.39 -25.54 5.20
CA ARG A 61 -12.77 -25.38 3.80
C ARG A 61 -14.01 -26.26 3.60
N ARG A 62 -15.18 -25.66 3.33
CA ARG A 62 -16.37 -26.44 2.92
C ARG A 62 -15.99 -27.14 1.63
N THR A 63 -15.85 -28.46 1.66
CA THR A 63 -15.78 -29.28 0.45
C THR A 63 -17.11 -29.10 -0.30
N PRO A 64 -17.09 -28.92 -1.63
CA PRO A 64 -18.32 -29.00 -2.42
C PRO A 64 -18.91 -30.40 -2.24
N GLY A 65 -20.21 -30.48 -1.96
CA GLY A 65 -20.93 -31.73 -1.74
C GLY A 65 -20.86 -32.67 -2.94
N ALA A 66 -20.87 -33.97 -2.62
CA ALA A 66 -20.99 -35.09 -3.54
C ALA A 66 -22.36 -35.14 -4.24
#